data_AF-A0A6I3KZD5-F1
#
_entry.id   AF-A0A6I3KZD5-F1
#
_cell.length_a   1.000
_cell.length_b   1.000
_cell.length_c   1.000
_cell.angle_alpha   90.00
_cell.angle_beta   90.00
_cell.angle_gamma   90.00
#
_symmetry.space_group_name_H-M   'P 1'
#
loop_
_entity.id
_entity.type
_entity.pdbx_description
1 polymer ?
#
loop_
_entity_poly.entity_id
_entity_poly.type
_entity_poly.pdbx_seq_one_letter_code
_entity_poly.pdbx_strand_id
1 'polypeptide(L)'
;MKWRELVHADVPAAVSAVREATDDLLDLPLVPYADDEIVDAMREVEAVRRQLDVVARQLAAEAQSRCLPQRSGSGKLSTFLRETLNLGRGEAAARAAAVDVLADTADPVSGVV
;
A
#
# COMPACT_ATOMS: atom_id res chain seq x y z
N MET A 1 -26.89 4.91 -25.65
CA MET A 1 -26.58 4.45 -24.29
C MET A 1 -25.25 5.07 -23.88
N LYS A 2 -25.29 6.04 -22.96
CA LYS A 2 -24.12 6.72 -22.39
C LYS A 2 -23.41 5.72 -21.49
N TRP A 3 -22.27 5.19 -21.94
CA TRP A 3 -21.31 4.49 -21.08
C TRP A 3 -20.76 5.56 -20.14
N ARG A 4 -21.47 5.74 -19.02
CA ARG A 4 -21.08 6.64 -17.95
C ARG A 4 -19.63 6.38 -17.65
N GLU A 5 -18.84 7.44 -17.76
CA GLU A 5 -17.54 7.57 -17.13
C GLU A 5 -17.64 6.89 -15.76
N LEU A 6 -17.12 5.66 -15.67
CA LEU A 6 -16.64 5.16 -14.41
C LEU A 6 -15.49 6.09 -14.11
N VAL A 7 -15.80 7.16 -13.39
CA VAL A 7 -14.79 7.95 -12.68
C VAL A 7 -14.19 6.96 -11.69
N HIS A 8 -13.26 6.15 -12.17
CA HIS A 8 -12.26 5.59 -11.29
C HIS A 8 -11.66 6.81 -10.62
N ALA A 9 -11.75 6.89 -9.29
CA ALA A 9 -10.85 7.78 -8.57
C ALA A 9 -9.46 7.47 -9.13
N ASP A 10 -8.83 8.45 -9.76
CA ASP A 10 -7.57 8.26 -10.46
C ASP A 10 -6.52 7.93 -9.40
N VAL A 11 -6.18 6.64 -9.24
CA VAL A 11 -5.23 6.16 -8.23
C VAL A 11 -3.93 6.99 -8.28
N PRO A 12 -3.35 7.28 -9.46
CA PRO A 12 -2.31 8.29 -9.62
C PRO A 12 -2.60 9.65 -8.97
N ALA A 13 -3.76 10.25 -9.20
CA ALA A 13 -4.14 11.53 -8.59
C ALA A 13 -4.27 11.43 -7.07
N ALA A 14 -4.84 10.34 -6.55
CA ALA A 14 -4.94 10.10 -5.11
C ALA A 14 -3.55 9.94 -4.46
N VAL A 15 -2.64 9.20 -5.10
CA VAL A 15 -1.25 9.07 -4.64
C VAL A 15 -0.53 10.43 -4.68
N SER A 16 -0.79 11.24 -5.72
CA SER A 16 -0.24 12.59 -5.83
C SER A 16 -0.72 13.49 -4.68
N ALA A 17 -2.01 13.44 -4.34
CA ALA A 17 -2.57 14.22 -3.24
C ALA A 17 -1.98 13.81 -1.87
N VAL A 18 -1.78 12.51 -1.63
CA VAL A 18 -1.09 12.03 -0.42
C VAL A 18 0.35 12.53 -0.36
N ARG A 19 1.05 12.52 -1.50
CA ARG A 19 2.43 13.02 -1.59
C ARG A 19 2.50 14.52 -1.28
N GLU A 20 1.62 15.32 -1.85
CA GLU A 20 1.54 16.77 -1.61
C GLU A 20 1.27 17.07 -0.13
N ALA A 21 0.27 16.43 0.48
CA ALA A 21 -0.01 16.60 1.91
C ALA A 21 1.14 16.15 2.81
N THR A 22 1.94 15.16 2.37
CA THR A 22 3.15 14.73 3.10
C THR A 22 4.27 15.75 2.97
N ASP A 23 4.47 16.30 1.78
CA ASP A 23 5.45 17.37 1.54
C ASP A 23 5.11 18.60 2.41
N ASP A 24 3.84 19.01 2.46
CA ASP A 24 3.37 20.09 3.35
C ASP A 24 3.67 19.79 4.83
N LEU A 25 3.46 18.56 5.29
CA LEU A 25 3.73 18.17 6.68
C LEU A 25 5.23 18.18 7.01
N LEU A 26 6.09 17.84 6.05
CA LEU A 26 7.55 17.87 6.22
C LEU A 26 8.08 19.31 6.36
N ASP A 27 7.38 20.28 5.79
CA ASP A 27 7.76 21.70 5.81
C ASP A 27 7.25 22.44 7.07
N LEU A 28 6.37 21.83 7.88
CA LEU A 28 5.85 22.46 9.10
C LEU A 28 6.88 22.46 10.24
N PRO A 29 7.10 23.61 10.93
CA PRO A 29 7.97 23.64 12.09
C PRO A 29 7.30 22.95 13.28
N LEU A 30 7.99 21.99 13.89
CA LEU A 30 7.47 21.26 15.07
C LEU A 30 7.72 21.96 16.41
N VAL A 31 8.65 22.92 16.45
CA VAL A 31 9.03 23.68 17.67
C VAL A 31 7.86 24.39 18.38
N PRO A 32 6.85 24.95 17.68
CA PRO A 32 5.76 25.67 18.34
C PRO A 32 4.73 24.80 19.07
N TYR A 33 4.72 23.48 18.85
CA TYR A 33 3.69 22.59 19.39
C TYR A 33 4.03 22.11 20.81
N ALA A 34 3.01 21.94 21.64
CA ALA A 34 3.13 21.33 22.95
C ALA A 34 3.36 19.81 22.87
N ASP A 35 3.91 19.22 23.93
CA ASP A 35 4.26 17.80 23.96
C ASP A 35 3.06 16.88 23.68
N ASP A 36 1.87 17.22 24.17
CA ASP A 36 0.64 16.48 23.93
C ASP A 36 0.17 16.59 22.47
N GLU A 37 0.27 17.78 21.87
CA GLU A 37 -0.01 18.00 20.45
C GLU A 37 0.94 17.19 19.56
N ILE A 38 2.23 17.09 19.92
CA ILE A 38 3.20 16.23 19.22
C ILE A 38 2.81 14.75 19.34
N VAL A 39 2.42 14.29 20.53
CA VAL A 39 2.01 12.89 20.74
C VAL A 39 0.75 12.55 19.94
N ASP A 40 -0.21 13.47 19.85
CA ASP A 40 -1.41 13.25 19.04
C ASP A 40 -1.09 13.26 17.54
N ALA A 41 -0.22 14.15 17.07
CA ALA A 41 0.28 14.12 15.70
C ALA A 41 1.00 12.79 15.37
N MET A 42 1.81 12.26 16.30
CA MET A 42 2.45 10.94 16.13
C MET A 42 1.44 9.81 15.96
N ARG A 43 0.33 9.83 16.71
CA ARG A 43 -0.74 8.83 16.62
C ARG A 43 -1.46 8.89 15.28
N GLU A 44 -1.82 10.08 14.83
CA GLU A 44 -2.51 10.29 13.56
C GLU A 44 -1.64 9.88 12.38
N VAL A 45 -0.35 10.26 12.37
CA VAL A 45 0.60 9.84 11.34
C VAL A 45 0.73 8.32 11.29
N GLU A 46 0.79 7.65 12.45
CA GLU A 46 0.83 6.18 12.50
C GLU A 46 -0.48 5.54 11.99
N ALA A 47 -1.64 6.13 12.29
CA ALA A 47 -2.92 5.66 11.75
C ALA A 47 -2.96 5.75 10.22
N VAL A 48 -2.49 6.87 9.65
CA VAL A 48 -2.37 7.04 8.20
C VAL A 48 -1.38 6.05 7.59
N ARG A 49 -0.22 5.83 8.22
CA ARG A 49 0.76 4.82 7.77
C ARG A 49 0.16 3.43 7.69
N ARG A 50 -0.63 3.02 8.69
CA ARG A 50 -1.32 1.71 8.68
C ARG A 50 -2.35 1.60 7.57
N GLN A 51 -3.06 2.68 7.25
CA GLN A 51 -3.97 2.71 6.11
C GLN A 51 -3.19 2.58 4.79
N LEU A 52 -2.07 3.29 4.64
CA LEU A 52 -1.21 3.17 3.47
C LEU A 52 -0.60 1.77 3.33
N ASP A 53 -0.29 1.08 4.43
CA ASP A 53 0.14 -0.33 4.41
C ASP A 53 -0.96 -1.27 3.89
N VAL A 54 -2.24 -0.99 4.18
CA VAL A 54 -3.38 -1.72 3.59
C VAL A 54 -3.41 -1.50 2.08
N VAL A 55 -3.30 -0.25 1.62
CA VAL A 55 -3.27 0.09 0.18
C VAL A 55 -2.08 -0.57 -0.51
N ALA A 56 -0.89 -0.53 0.10
CA ALA A 56 0.32 -1.15 -0.44
C ALA A 56 0.14 -2.67 -0.61
N ARG A 57 -0.49 -3.34 0.34
CA ARG A 57 -0.83 -4.77 0.22
C ARG A 57 -1.83 -5.03 -0.90
N GLN A 58 -2.86 -4.20 -1.07
CA GLN A 58 -3.81 -4.33 -2.17
C GLN A 58 -3.14 -4.17 -3.54
N LEU A 59 -2.24 -3.19 -3.68
CA LEU A 59 -1.46 -3.00 -4.91
C LEU A 59 -0.53 -4.18 -5.20
N ALA A 60 0.10 -4.75 -4.18
CA ALA A 60 0.93 -5.96 -4.33
C ALA A 60 0.09 -7.19 -4.71
N ALA A 61 -1.10 -7.34 -4.13
CA ALA A 61 -2.05 -8.39 -4.49
C ALA A 61 -2.51 -8.25 -5.95
N GLU A 62 -2.79 -7.02 -6.40
CA GLU A 62 -3.17 -6.76 -7.80
C GLU A 62 -2.01 -7.00 -8.77
N ALA A 63 -0.77 -6.68 -8.37
CA ALA A 63 0.40 -7.03 -9.15
C ALA A 63 0.56 -8.55 -9.30
N GLN A 64 0.30 -9.30 -8.22
CA GLN A 64 0.35 -10.76 -8.23
C GLN A 64 -0.79 -11.36 -9.06
N SER A 65 -2.02 -10.87 -8.93
CA SER A 65 -3.19 -11.35 -9.68
C SER A 65 -3.04 -11.15 -11.19
N ARG A 66 -2.38 -10.06 -11.59
CA ARG A 66 -2.04 -9.74 -13.00
C ARG A 66 -0.75 -10.40 -13.50
N CYS A 67 -0.16 -11.30 -12.71
CA CYS A 67 1.09 -11.99 -13.01
C CYS A 67 2.24 -11.03 -13.37
N LEU A 68 2.28 -9.82 -12.79
CA LEU A 68 3.33 -8.83 -13.08
C LEU A 68 4.74 -9.33 -12.73
N PRO A 69 4.96 -10.03 -11.60
CA PRO A 69 6.28 -10.59 -11.29
C PRO A 69 6.79 -11.55 -12.37
N GLN A 70 5.91 -12.35 -12.97
CA GLN A 70 6.28 -13.28 -14.04
C GLN A 70 6.55 -12.52 -15.34
N ARG A 71 5.69 -11.55 -15.68
CA ARG A 71 5.83 -10.74 -16.90
C ARG A 71 7.05 -9.81 -16.88
N SER A 72 7.51 -9.39 -15.70
CA SER A 72 8.73 -8.59 -15.55
C SER A 72 10.02 -9.42 -15.56
N GLY A 73 9.92 -10.75 -15.52
CA GLY A 73 11.08 -11.65 -15.39
C GLY A 73 11.57 -11.86 -13.95
N SER A 74 11.00 -11.18 -12.96
CA SER A 74 11.37 -11.33 -11.54
C SER A 74 10.92 -12.67 -10.94
N GLY A 75 9.89 -13.30 -11.53
CA GLY A 75 9.36 -14.63 -11.20
C GLY A 75 8.53 -14.70 -9.90
N LYS A 76 9.02 -14.11 -8.81
CA LYS A 76 8.38 -14.08 -7.49
C LYS A 76 7.98 -12.67 -7.07
N LEU A 77 6.86 -12.53 -6.36
CA LEU A 77 6.37 -11.24 -5.87
C LEU A 77 7.40 -10.52 -4.98
N SER A 78 8.07 -11.23 -4.08
CA SER A 78 9.10 -10.63 -3.22
C SER A 78 10.29 -10.07 -4.01
N THR A 79 10.73 -10.75 -5.07
CA THR A 79 11.77 -10.25 -5.98
C THR A 79 11.28 -9.01 -6.73
N PHE A 80 10.05 -9.06 -7.25
CA PHE A 80 9.43 -7.96 -7.98
C PHE A 80 9.29 -6.70 -7.12
N LEU A 81 8.77 -6.82 -5.89
CA LEU A 81 8.61 -5.69 -4.96
C LEU A 81 9.96 -5.10 -4.57
N ARG A 82 10.97 -5.95 -4.33
CA ARG A 82 12.34 -5.50 -4.02
C ARG A 82 12.90 -4.64 -5.15
N GLU A 83 12.78 -5.09 -6.39
CA GLU A 83 13.32 -4.40 -7.57
C GLU A 83 12.54 -3.14 -7.94
N THR A 84 11.21 -3.19 -7.83
CA THR A 84 10.32 -2.10 -8.25
C THR A 84 10.27 -0.97 -7.22
N LEU A 85 10.31 -1.31 -5.93
CA LEU A 85 10.17 -0.34 -4.83
C LEU A 85 11.48 -0.08 -4.08
N ASN A 86 12.60 -0.66 -4.55
CA ASN A 86 13.93 -0.55 -3.94
C ASN A 86 13.95 -0.94 -2.43
N LEU A 87 13.27 -2.03 -2.07
CA LEU A 87 13.14 -2.48 -0.68
C LEU A 87 14.31 -3.37 -0.24
N GLY A 88 14.53 -3.48 1.06
CA GLY A 88 15.36 -4.53 1.63
C GLY A 88 14.77 -5.92 1.43
N ARG A 89 15.62 -6.97 1.42
CA ARG A 89 15.16 -8.37 1.23
C ARG A 89 14.09 -8.79 2.24
N GLY A 90 14.30 -8.50 3.53
CA GLY A 90 13.36 -8.88 4.59
C GLY A 90 12.01 -8.17 4.47
N GLU A 91 12.03 -6.88 4.15
CA GLU A 91 10.82 -6.10 3.95
C GLU A 91 10.02 -6.57 2.73
N ALA A 92 10.69 -6.81 1.60
CA ALA A 92 10.04 -7.32 0.40
C ALA A 92 9.40 -8.71 0.64
N ALA A 93 10.05 -9.57 1.41
CA ALA A 93 9.51 -10.88 1.80
C ALA A 93 8.28 -10.74 2.71
N ALA A 94 8.33 -9.87 3.72
CA ALA A 94 7.21 -9.62 4.62
C ALA A 94 5.99 -9.08 3.87
N ARG A 95 6.18 -8.13 2.95
CA ARG A 95 5.10 -7.59 2.11
C ARG A 95 4.48 -8.64 1.19
N ALA A 96 5.30 -9.51 0.60
CA ALA A 96 4.80 -10.62 -0.21
C ALA A 96 4.00 -11.63 0.62
N ALA A 97 4.48 -12.02 1.79
CA ALA A 97 3.77 -12.96 2.67
C ALA A 97 2.41 -12.40 3.15
N ALA A 98 2.31 -11.09 3.36
CA ALA A 98 1.06 -10.43 3.74
C ALA A 98 -0.02 -10.45 2.64
N VAL A 99 0.35 -10.75 1.39
CA VAL A 99 -0.59 -10.96 0.27
C VAL A 99 -1.14 -12.38 0.28
N ASP A 100 -0.30 -13.38 0.53
CA ASP A 100 -0.72 -14.79 0.54
C ASP A 100 -1.77 -15.07 1.63
N VAL A 101 -1.66 -14.43 2.79
CA VAL A 101 -2.66 -14.51 3.87
C VAL A 101 -4.05 -14.00 3.42
N LEU A 102 -4.11 -13.00 2.53
CA LEU A 102 -5.37 -12.53 1.97
C LEU A 102 -5.97 -13.51 0.97
N ALA A 103 -5.14 -14.20 0.18
CA ALA A 103 -5.62 -15.23 -0.73
C ALA A 103 -6.24 -16.41 0.03
N ASP A 104 -5.63 -16.82 1.16
CA ASP A 104 -6.11 -17.92 2.01
C ASP A 104 -7.42 -17.57 2.73
N THR A 105 -7.58 -16.32 3.16
CA THR A 105 -8.83 -15.84 3.81
C THR A 105 -9.96 -15.52 2.83
N ALA A 106 -9.66 -15.35 1.55
CA ALA A 106 -10.64 -15.13 0.49
C ALA A 106 -11.21 -16.42 -0.12
N ASP A 107 -10.81 -17.60 0.38
CA ASP A 107 -11.34 -18.91 -0.03
C ASP A 107 -12.32 -19.48 1.02
N PRO A 108 -13.55 -18.95 1.18
CA PRO A 108 -14.58 -19.64 1.93
C PRO A 108 -15.22 -20.67 0.99
N VAL A 109 -15.10 -21.94 1.35
CA VAL A 109 -15.74 -23.14 0.76
C VAL A 109 -14.88 -23.90 -0.28
N SER A 110 -13.85 -24.58 0.22
CA SER A 110 -13.52 -25.93 -0.26
C SER A 110 -13.42 -26.87 0.95
N GLY A 111 -14.58 -27.22 1.49
CA GLY A 111 -14.73 -28.10 2.65
C GLY A 111 -16.10 -28.78 2.59
N VAL A 112 -16.18 -29.84 1.80
CA VAL A 112 -17.34 -30.74 1.69
C VAL A 112 -17.54 -31.50 3.00
N VAL A 113 -18.79 -31.55 3.47
CA VAL A 113 -19.47 -32.81 3.83
C VAL A 113 -20.87 -32.76 3.26
#